data_AF-A0A2G6LTU5-F1
#
_entry.id   AF-A0A2G6LTU5-F1
#
_cell.length_a   1.000
_cell.length_b   1.000
_cell.length_c   1.000
_cell.angle_alpha   90.00
_cell.angle_beta   90.00
_cell.angle_gamma   90.00
#
_symmetry.space_group_name_H-M   'P 1'
#
loop_
_entity.id
_entity.type
_entity.pdbx_description
1 polymer ?
#
loop_
_entity_poly.entity_id
_entity_poly.type
_entity_poly.pdbx_seq_one_letter_code
_entity_poly.pdbx_strand_id
1 'polypeptide(L)'
;MKNQLKVPLAFNSDRVIVKPADASKDETYYCPGCGDVLVLRKGTKKIPHFAHKASDSCSNETIIHSLAKKSIAEVVDQFIRNKSASPIVKRRCSVCGDLHEQKLPQTVSAVSVERKLNTGFIADVALSSNDEVLAVIEVLVTHEVSKNKAKLIGIPFIEVSGEEILKDPMNWYPLKDYFKPFSCTRCESAKREFWHKLQEVSNSTGITLPREYYRTTTYRCWKCKKEILVFDWPGNRDRNATPNEPRPKSIQYRYSSTVKHKYWANTCPYCRQIQGNFFMFSEPDSNFFGFQSGEDTVEDYQHDMLVLAVRHDTF
;
A
#
# COMPACT_ATOMS: atom_id res chain seq x y z
N MET A 1 13.54 7.13 -45.41
CA MET A 1 13.92 5.84 -44.80
C MET A 1 12.98 5.57 -43.63
N LYS A 2 12.08 4.59 -43.73
CA LYS A 2 11.15 4.26 -42.63
C LYS A 2 11.97 3.78 -41.42
N ASN A 3 11.80 4.43 -40.28
CA ASN A 3 12.50 4.11 -39.05
C ASN A 3 12.02 2.72 -38.59
N GLN A 4 12.82 1.68 -38.83
CA GLN A 4 12.46 0.32 -38.41
C GLN A 4 12.52 0.25 -36.88
N LEU A 5 11.35 0.18 -36.24
CA LEU A 5 11.22 -0.08 -34.83
C LEU A 5 12.01 -1.34 -34.47
N LYS A 6 12.99 -1.18 -33.58
CA LYS A 6 13.81 -2.26 -33.06
C LYS A 6 13.03 -2.96 -31.96
N VAL A 7 12.72 -4.23 -32.18
CA VAL A 7 11.97 -5.04 -31.23
C VAL A 7 12.97 -5.74 -30.29
N PRO A 8 12.91 -5.49 -28.96
CA PRO A 8 13.91 -5.98 -28.03
C PRO A 8 13.85 -7.48 -27.77
N LEU A 9 12.66 -8.08 -27.89
CA LEU A 9 12.37 -9.49 -27.61
C LEU A 9 11.28 -9.98 -28.57
N ALA A 10 11.34 -11.24 -29.01
CA ALA A 10 10.33 -11.84 -29.88
C ALA A 10 9.86 -13.18 -29.35
N PHE A 11 8.67 -13.62 -29.78
CA PHE A 11 8.23 -15.00 -29.60
C PHE A 11 8.76 -15.86 -30.74
N ASN A 12 9.22 -17.07 -30.46
CA ASN A 12 9.39 -18.08 -31.49
C ASN A 12 8.08 -18.84 -31.78
N SER A 13 8.14 -19.86 -32.63
CA SER A 13 6.98 -20.70 -32.99
C SER A 13 6.33 -21.39 -31.78
N ASP A 14 7.11 -21.71 -30.74
CA ASP A 14 6.63 -22.33 -29.49
C ASP A 14 6.13 -21.30 -28.46
N ARG A 15 6.07 -20.01 -28.83
CA ARG A 15 5.74 -18.88 -27.96
C ARG A 15 6.67 -18.69 -26.77
N VAL A 16 7.91 -19.15 -26.89
CA VAL A 16 8.99 -18.84 -25.93
C VAL A 16 9.60 -17.47 -26.28
N ILE A 17 9.93 -16.68 -25.26
CA ILE A 17 10.59 -15.38 -25.43
C ILE A 17 12.06 -15.59 -25.81
N VAL A 18 12.49 -14.99 -26.92
CA VAL A 18 13.85 -15.10 -27.45
C VAL A 18 14.47 -13.71 -27.59
N LYS A 19 15.74 -13.57 -27.16
CA LYS A 19 16.56 -12.38 -27.40
C LYS A 19 17.19 -12.45 -28.79
N PRO A 20 17.38 -11.31 -29.48
CA PRO A 20 18.02 -11.30 -30.80
C PRO A 20 19.41 -11.94 -30.86
N ALA A 21 20.17 -11.87 -29.75
CA ALA A 21 21.50 -12.46 -29.65
C ALA A 21 21.46 -14.00 -29.74
N ASP A 22 20.44 -14.60 -29.12
CA ASP A 22 20.26 -16.05 -29.00
C ASP A 22 19.46 -16.65 -30.17
N ALA A 23 18.82 -15.80 -30.97
CA ALA A 23 17.99 -16.17 -32.10
C ALA A 23 18.76 -16.76 -33.30
N SER A 24 18.17 -17.76 -33.96
CA SER A 24 18.66 -18.40 -35.20
C SER A 24 18.03 -17.78 -36.45
N LYS A 25 18.68 -17.85 -37.61
CA LYS A 25 18.10 -17.38 -38.89
C LYS A 25 17.07 -18.34 -39.48
N ASP A 26 17.08 -19.59 -39.04
CA ASP A 26 16.26 -20.67 -39.60
C ASP A 26 14.88 -20.78 -38.91
N GLU A 27 14.65 -19.95 -37.90
CA GLU A 27 13.42 -19.93 -37.10
C GLU A 27 12.56 -18.69 -37.42
N THR A 28 11.25 -18.83 -37.24
CA THR A 28 10.32 -17.71 -37.42
C THR A 28 10.02 -17.06 -36.08
N TYR A 29 10.06 -15.73 -36.07
CA TYR A 29 9.80 -14.94 -34.87
C TYR A 29 8.61 -14.03 -35.05
N TYR A 30 7.88 -13.80 -33.97
CA TYR A 30 6.65 -13.04 -33.93
C TYR A 30 6.76 -11.88 -32.93
N CYS A 31 6.22 -10.74 -33.32
CA CYS A 31 6.17 -9.56 -32.48
C CYS A 31 5.27 -9.81 -31.26
N PRO A 32 5.75 -9.61 -30.02
CA PRO A 32 4.92 -9.76 -28.84
C PRO A 32 3.73 -8.81 -28.81
N GLY A 33 3.89 -7.61 -29.38
CA GLY A 33 2.88 -6.55 -29.41
C GLY A 33 1.76 -6.84 -30.42
N CYS A 34 2.08 -6.88 -31.72
CA CYS A 34 1.07 -7.02 -32.79
C CYS A 34 0.90 -8.45 -33.32
N GLY A 35 1.79 -9.39 -32.99
CA GLY A 35 1.79 -10.75 -33.54
C GLY A 35 2.41 -10.89 -34.93
N ASP A 36 2.81 -9.80 -35.58
CA ASP A 36 3.40 -9.84 -36.93
C ASP A 36 4.72 -10.62 -36.96
N VAL A 37 5.01 -11.28 -38.09
CA VAL A 37 6.31 -11.92 -38.32
C VAL A 37 7.43 -10.88 -38.36
N LEU A 38 8.45 -11.09 -37.54
CA LEU A 38 9.63 -10.26 -37.43
C LEU A 38 10.77 -10.77 -38.30
N VAL A 39 11.66 -9.86 -38.68
CA VAL A 39 12.92 -10.17 -39.35
C VAL A 39 14.04 -10.11 -38.33
N LEU A 40 14.72 -11.24 -38.12
CA LEU A 40 15.99 -11.26 -37.40
C LEU A 40 17.09 -10.66 -38.28
N ARG A 41 17.67 -9.55 -37.83
CA ARG A 41 18.83 -8.92 -38.45
C ARG A 41 20.08 -9.24 -37.67
N LYS A 42 20.70 -10.37 -38.02
CA LYS A 42 21.94 -10.88 -37.43
C LYS A 42 23.06 -10.87 -38.47
N GLY A 43 24.05 -10.00 -38.28
CA GLY A 43 25.19 -9.81 -39.18
C GLY A 43 26.44 -9.38 -38.41
N THR A 44 27.58 -9.26 -39.10
CA THR A 44 28.89 -9.07 -38.45
C THR A 44 29.19 -7.65 -37.98
N LYS A 45 28.45 -6.65 -38.48
CA LYS A 45 28.73 -5.21 -38.23
C LYS A 45 27.78 -4.52 -37.25
N LYS A 46 26.60 -5.10 -36.99
CA LYS A 46 25.58 -4.48 -36.13
C LYS A 46 25.09 -5.50 -35.11
N ILE A 47 24.77 -5.01 -33.92
CA ILE A 47 24.17 -5.82 -32.85
C ILE A 47 22.90 -6.50 -33.40
N PRO A 48 22.73 -7.83 -33.18
CA PRO A 48 21.53 -8.54 -33.57
C PRO A 48 20.28 -7.84 -33.04
N HIS A 49 19.26 -7.69 -33.89
CA HIS A 49 17.98 -7.11 -33.49
C HIS A 49 16.84 -7.68 -34.33
N PHE A 50 15.64 -7.69 -33.77
CA PHE A 50 14.42 -7.93 -34.53
C PHE A 50 13.87 -6.62 -35.10
N ALA A 51 13.26 -6.71 -36.28
CA ALA A 51 12.62 -5.56 -36.93
C ALA A 51 11.36 -5.98 -37.69
N HIS A 52 10.37 -5.10 -37.72
CA HIS A 52 9.22 -5.24 -38.61
C HIS A 52 9.63 -5.06 -40.09
N LYS A 53 9.00 -5.79 -41.01
CA LYS A 53 9.20 -5.60 -42.46
C LYS A 53 8.63 -4.26 -42.94
N ALA A 54 7.40 -3.95 -42.53
CA ALA A 54 6.74 -2.65 -42.65
C ALA A 54 5.48 -2.71 -41.78
N SER A 55 5.52 -2.18 -40.56
CA SER A 55 4.35 -2.10 -39.68
C SER A 55 4.30 -0.68 -39.13
N ASP A 56 3.19 0.01 -39.41
CA ASP A 56 2.92 1.35 -38.88
C ASP A 56 2.05 1.27 -37.60
N SER A 57 1.70 0.06 -37.13
CA SER A 57 0.71 -0.18 -36.05
C SER A 57 1.29 -0.63 -34.71
N CYS A 58 2.60 -0.91 -34.60
CA CYS A 58 3.20 -1.45 -33.38
C CYS A 58 4.32 -0.56 -32.83
N SER A 59 4.20 -0.10 -31.59
CA SER A 59 5.21 0.70 -30.90
C SER A 59 6.06 -0.15 -29.94
N ASN A 60 7.23 0.37 -29.52
CA ASN A 60 8.01 -0.24 -28.45
C ASN A 60 7.21 -0.37 -27.15
N GLU A 61 6.31 0.58 -26.88
CA GLU A 61 5.44 0.54 -25.70
C GLU A 61 4.49 -0.65 -25.76
N THR A 62 3.82 -0.87 -26.90
CA THR A 62 2.94 -2.03 -27.12
C THR A 62 3.69 -3.35 -26.90
N ILE A 63 4.96 -3.41 -27.33
CA ILE A 63 5.80 -4.59 -27.17
C ILE A 63 6.13 -4.82 -25.69
N ILE A 64 6.64 -3.81 -24.99
CA ILE A 64 7.00 -3.91 -23.57
C ILE A 64 5.77 -4.26 -22.73
N HIS A 65 4.64 -3.60 -22.97
CA HIS A 65 3.38 -3.85 -22.27
C HIS A 65 2.92 -5.30 -22.44
N SER A 66 2.90 -5.81 -23.67
CA SER A 66 2.52 -7.20 -23.97
C SER A 66 3.47 -8.21 -23.33
N LEU A 67 4.79 -7.97 -23.41
CA LEU A 67 5.78 -8.85 -22.81
C LEU A 67 5.66 -8.89 -21.28
N ALA A 68 5.49 -7.73 -20.64
CA ALA A 68 5.39 -7.64 -19.19
C ALA A 68 4.13 -8.37 -18.67
N LYS A 69 2.97 -8.18 -19.31
CA LYS A 69 1.73 -8.91 -18.99
C LYS A 69 1.95 -10.42 -19.02
N LYS A 70 2.56 -10.92 -20.09
CA LYS A 70 2.84 -12.35 -20.27
C LYS A 70 3.87 -12.86 -19.27
N SER A 71 4.91 -12.08 -18.99
CA SER A 71 5.94 -12.43 -18.00
C SER A 71 5.35 -12.56 -16.61
N ILE A 72 4.45 -11.66 -16.20
CA ILE A 72 3.72 -11.75 -14.92
C ILE A 72 2.86 -13.02 -14.91
N ALA A 73 2.09 -13.26 -15.97
CA ALA A 73 1.24 -14.44 -16.06
C ALA A 73 2.05 -15.75 -15.98
N GLU A 74 3.20 -15.80 -16.63
CA GLU A 74 4.08 -16.96 -16.62
C GLU A 74 4.64 -17.26 -15.22
N VAL A 75 5.20 -16.27 -14.52
CA VAL A 75 5.73 -16.51 -13.16
C VAL A 75 4.63 -16.87 -12.16
N VAL A 76 3.42 -16.33 -12.34
CA VAL A 76 2.27 -16.69 -11.50
C VAL A 76 1.77 -18.09 -11.81
N ASP A 77 1.65 -18.48 -13.09
CA ASP A 77 1.25 -19.83 -13.48
C ASP A 77 2.25 -20.88 -12.98
N GLN A 78 3.56 -20.60 -13.06
CA GLN A 78 4.60 -21.44 -12.47
C GLN A 78 4.44 -21.57 -10.95
N PHE A 79 4.20 -20.46 -10.24
CA PHE A 79 3.91 -20.46 -8.81
C PHE A 79 2.70 -21.32 -8.46
N ILE A 80 1.60 -21.20 -9.20
CA ILE A 80 0.37 -21.97 -8.98
C ILE A 80 0.62 -23.47 -9.19
N ARG A 81 1.24 -23.86 -10.31
CA ARG A 81 1.41 -25.27 -10.69
C ARG A 81 2.44 -26.00 -9.84
N ASN A 82 3.59 -25.38 -9.64
CA ASN A 82 4.76 -26.04 -9.07
C ASN A 82 4.94 -25.74 -7.58
N LYS A 83 4.09 -24.88 -6.99
CA LYS A 83 4.31 -24.29 -5.66
C LYS A 83 5.75 -23.77 -5.51
N SER A 84 6.28 -23.20 -6.59
CA SER A 84 7.65 -22.69 -6.68
C SER A 84 7.82 -21.43 -5.83
N ALA A 85 8.95 -20.74 -5.98
CA ALA A 85 9.14 -19.42 -5.39
C ALA A 85 7.94 -18.51 -5.73
N SER A 86 7.38 -17.88 -4.70
CA SER A 86 6.24 -16.98 -4.84
C SER A 86 6.71 -15.62 -5.33
N PRO A 87 6.02 -15.00 -6.30
CA PRO A 87 6.26 -13.60 -6.65
C PRO A 87 6.15 -12.69 -5.42
N ILE A 88 7.04 -11.70 -5.35
CA ILE A 88 7.16 -10.78 -4.23
C ILE A 88 6.64 -9.41 -4.64
N VAL A 89 5.70 -8.87 -3.88
CA VAL A 89 5.21 -7.49 -4.01
C VAL A 89 5.86 -6.64 -2.93
N LYS A 90 6.59 -5.60 -3.33
CA LYS A 90 7.30 -4.68 -2.42
C LYS A 90 6.38 -3.54 -2.03
N ARG A 91 5.76 -3.61 -0.86
CA ARG A 91 4.70 -2.68 -0.41
C ARG A 91 5.14 -1.91 0.81
N ARG A 92 4.67 -0.66 0.95
CA ARG A 92 4.95 0.17 2.14
C ARG A 92 3.97 -0.13 3.25
N CYS A 93 4.49 -0.33 4.47
CA CYS A 93 3.64 -0.44 5.65
C CYS A 93 2.82 0.83 5.82
N SER A 94 1.52 0.72 6.03
CA SER A 94 0.62 1.87 6.19
C SER A 94 0.79 2.61 7.52
N VAL A 95 1.64 2.12 8.41
CA VAL A 95 1.88 2.70 9.73
C VAL A 95 3.27 3.36 9.80
N CYS A 96 4.35 2.62 9.51
CA CYS A 96 5.72 3.18 9.58
C CYS A 96 6.28 3.67 8.22
N GLY A 97 5.65 3.31 7.09
CA GLY A 97 6.11 3.70 5.76
C GLY A 97 7.27 2.87 5.18
N ASP A 98 7.86 1.98 5.99
CA ASP A 98 8.94 1.10 5.56
C ASP A 98 8.49 0.14 4.46
N LEU A 99 9.42 -0.19 3.55
CA LEU A 99 9.18 -1.12 2.46
C LEU A 99 9.32 -2.57 2.95
N HIS A 100 8.31 -3.40 2.70
CA HIS A 100 8.31 -4.82 3.05
C HIS A 100 7.97 -5.70 1.85
N GLU A 101 8.49 -6.93 1.91
CA GLU A 101 8.17 -8.00 0.97
C GLU A 101 6.87 -8.70 1.37
N GLN A 102 5.93 -8.80 0.43
CA GLN A 102 4.75 -9.64 0.57
C GLN A 102 4.75 -10.69 -0.54
N LYS A 103 4.64 -11.95 -0.15
CA LYS A 103 4.47 -13.05 -1.11
C LYS A 103 3.04 -13.05 -1.65
N LEU A 104 2.88 -13.45 -2.90
CA LEU A 104 1.57 -13.70 -3.44
C LEU A 104 0.87 -14.81 -2.64
N PRO A 105 -0.39 -14.63 -2.22
CA PRO A 105 -1.05 -15.60 -1.35
C PRO A 105 -1.31 -16.91 -2.08
N GLN A 106 -1.22 -18.02 -1.34
CA GLN A 106 -1.45 -19.39 -1.84
C GLN A 106 -2.90 -19.62 -2.32
N THR A 107 -3.81 -18.71 -1.97
CA THR A 107 -5.20 -18.74 -2.46
C THR A 107 -5.32 -18.37 -3.93
N VAL A 108 -4.33 -17.71 -4.53
CA VAL A 108 -4.32 -17.47 -5.98
C VAL A 108 -4.21 -18.82 -6.68
N SER A 109 -5.22 -19.18 -7.46
CA SER A 109 -5.36 -20.46 -8.14
C SER A 109 -5.39 -20.34 -9.66
N ALA A 110 -5.52 -19.12 -10.19
CA ALA A 110 -5.51 -18.86 -11.63
C ALA A 110 -4.98 -17.46 -11.94
N VAL A 111 -4.46 -17.31 -13.16
CA VAL A 111 -4.02 -16.03 -13.73
C VAL A 111 -4.50 -15.92 -15.17
N SER A 112 -4.91 -14.72 -15.58
CA SER A 112 -5.33 -14.43 -16.96
C SER A 112 -4.85 -13.06 -17.41
N VAL A 113 -4.59 -12.92 -18.69
CA VAL A 113 -4.17 -11.65 -19.34
C VAL A 113 -5.37 -11.08 -20.10
N GLU A 114 -5.52 -9.76 -20.14
CA GLU A 114 -6.59 -9.05 -20.85
C GLU A 114 -7.99 -9.51 -20.43
N ARG A 115 -8.18 -9.72 -19.13
CA ARG A 115 -9.44 -10.20 -18.56
C ARG A 115 -10.45 -9.07 -18.50
N LYS A 116 -11.57 -9.22 -19.21
CA LYS A 116 -12.73 -8.34 -19.06
C LYS A 116 -13.39 -8.58 -17.70
N LEU A 117 -13.46 -7.53 -16.88
CA LEU A 117 -14.13 -7.52 -15.58
C LEU A 117 -15.63 -7.23 -15.75
N ASN A 118 -16.39 -7.47 -14.68
CA ASN A 118 -17.84 -7.18 -14.65
C ASN A 118 -18.13 -5.68 -14.80
N THR A 119 -17.19 -4.80 -14.48
CA THR A 119 -17.28 -3.35 -14.69
C THR A 119 -17.11 -2.95 -16.15
N GLY A 120 -16.77 -3.89 -17.04
CA GLY A 120 -16.43 -3.64 -18.44
C GLY A 120 -14.97 -3.24 -18.67
N PHE A 121 -14.21 -2.96 -17.61
CA PHE A 121 -12.78 -2.71 -17.67
C PHE A 121 -12.02 -3.97 -18.12
N ILE A 122 -10.95 -3.80 -18.90
CA ILE A 122 -10.08 -4.89 -19.33
C ILE A 122 -8.81 -4.82 -18.49
N ALA A 123 -8.67 -5.75 -17.55
CA ALA A 123 -7.49 -5.88 -16.71
C ALA A 123 -6.32 -6.43 -17.51
N ASP A 124 -5.15 -5.80 -17.37
CA ASP A 124 -3.92 -6.27 -18.03
C ASP A 124 -3.55 -7.69 -17.58
N VAL A 125 -3.51 -7.91 -16.27
CA VAL A 125 -3.40 -9.23 -15.65
C VAL A 125 -4.37 -9.32 -14.48
N ALA A 126 -5.17 -10.39 -14.43
CA ALA A 126 -6.08 -10.68 -13.34
C ALA A 126 -5.64 -11.96 -12.60
N LEU A 127 -5.57 -11.86 -11.27
CA LEU A 127 -5.31 -12.96 -10.36
C LEU A 127 -6.63 -13.43 -9.74
N SER A 128 -6.88 -14.74 -9.76
CA SER A 128 -8.16 -15.31 -9.33
C SER A 128 -8.01 -16.45 -8.34
N SER A 129 -9.07 -16.68 -7.58
CA SER A 129 -9.28 -17.85 -6.72
C SER A 129 -10.68 -18.39 -7.00
N ASN A 130 -10.80 -19.65 -7.42
CA ASN A 130 -12.10 -20.28 -7.74
C ASN A 130 -12.99 -19.40 -8.64
N ASP A 131 -12.44 -18.89 -9.74
CA ASP A 131 -13.08 -17.98 -10.71
C ASP A 131 -13.43 -16.56 -10.22
N GLU A 132 -13.26 -16.24 -8.94
CA GLU A 132 -13.35 -14.88 -8.42
C GLU A 132 -12.03 -14.14 -8.64
N VAL A 133 -12.10 -12.93 -9.21
CA VAL A 133 -10.91 -12.07 -9.38
C VAL A 133 -10.58 -11.42 -8.03
N LEU A 134 -9.41 -11.78 -7.48
CA LEU A 134 -8.90 -11.27 -6.21
C LEU A 134 -8.19 -9.93 -6.37
N ALA A 135 -7.40 -9.80 -7.44
CA ALA A 135 -6.55 -8.65 -7.67
C ALA A 135 -6.24 -8.46 -9.16
N VAL A 136 -5.93 -7.22 -9.53
CA VAL A 136 -5.47 -6.83 -10.86
C VAL A 136 -4.06 -6.27 -10.81
N ILE A 137 -3.26 -6.55 -11.83
CA ILE A 137 -1.94 -5.96 -12.05
C ILE A 137 -1.98 -5.22 -13.38
N GLU A 138 -1.89 -3.89 -13.32
CA GLU A 138 -1.83 -2.99 -14.47
C GLU A 138 -0.38 -2.70 -14.84
N VAL A 139 -0.05 -2.74 -16.11
CA VAL A 139 1.31 -2.50 -16.61
C VAL A 139 1.38 -1.10 -17.22
N LEU A 140 2.31 -0.28 -16.74
CA LEU A 140 2.62 1.04 -17.27
C LEU A 140 3.94 1.00 -18.04
N VAL A 141 3.99 1.57 -19.25
CA VAL A 141 5.25 1.71 -20.02
C VAL A 141 5.65 3.17 -20.17
N THR A 142 4.72 4.04 -20.56
CA THR A 142 4.93 5.49 -20.53
C THR A 142 3.90 6.18 -19.65
N HIS A 143 4.31 7.28 -19.03
CA HIS A 143 3.51 8.04 -18.09
C HIS A 143 2.39 8.79 -18.84
N GLU A 144 1.28 8.13 -19.14
CA GLU A 144 0.05 8.85 -19.50
C GLU A 144 -0.77 9.21 -18.26
N VAL A 145 -1.39 10.39 -18.32
CA VAL A 145 -2.30 10.89 -17.29
C VAL A 145 -3.63 10.15 -17.41
N SER A 146 -3.74 8.98 -16.80
CA SER A 146 -5.02 8.29 -16.70
C SER A 146 -5.87 8.87 -15.57
N LYS A 147 -7.09 9.30 -15.92
CA LYS A 147 -8.19 9.57 -14.98
C LYS A 147 -8.45 8.34 -14.07
N ASN A 148 -9.14 8.59 -12.96
CA ASN A 148 -9.34 7.74 -11.78
C ASN A 148 -9.68 6.22 -12.04
N LYS A 149 -8.67 5.39 -12.38
CA LYS A 149 -8.80 3.93 -12.66
C LYS A 149 -9.43 3.15 -11.51
N ALA A 150 -9.12 3.52 -10.26
CA ALA A 150 -9.56 2.81 -9.07
C ALA A 150 -11.09 2.67 -8.99
N LYS A 151 -11.83 3.72 -9.37
CA LYS A 151 -13.30 3.70 -9.37
C LYS A 151 -13.88 2.79 -10.46
N LEU A 152 -13.17 2.60 -11.57
CA LEU A 152 -13.62 1.80 -12.71
C LEU A 152 -13.30 0.31 -12.55
N ILE A 153 -12.16 -0.01 -11.91
CA ILE A 153 -11.75 -1.39 -11.70
C ILE A 153 -12.62 -2.05 -10.62
N GLY A 154 -12.87 -1.36 -9.50
CA GLY A 154 -13.72 -1.86 -8.41
C GLY A 154 -13.18 -3.09 -7.67
N ILE A 155 -11.94 -3.49 -7.98
CA ILE A 155 -11.21 -4.64 -7.43
C ILE A 155 -9.82 -4.12 -6.98
N PRO A 156 -9.22 -4.66 -5.90
CA PRO A 156 -7.86 -4.31 -5.51
C PRO A 156 -6.88 -4.43 -6.67
N PHE A 157 -6.03 -3.43 -6.91
CA PHE A 157 -5.05 -3.48 -7.98
C PHE A 157 -3.74 -2.78 -7.64
N ILE A 158 -2.69 -3.15 -8.36
CA ILE A 158 -1.41 -2.43 -8.37
C ILE A 158 -1.08 -2.02 -9.81
N GLU A 159 -0.37 -0.91 -9.97
CA GLU A 159 0.22 -0.50 -11.24
C GLU A 159 1.74 -0.69 -11.17
N VAL A 160 2.34 -1.39 -12.11
CA VAL A 160 3.78 -1.72 -12.14
C VAL A 160 4.44 -1.25 -13.44
N SER A 161 5.74 -0.96 -13.40
CA SER A 161 6.50 -0.62 -14.60
C SER A 161 6.75 -1.87 -15.44
N GLY A 162 6.37 -1.84 -16.72
CA GLY A 162 6.63 -2.92 -17.66
C GLY A 162 8.13 -3.18 -17.86
N GLU A 163 8.95 -2.13 -17.85
CA GLU A 163 10.40 -2.28 -17.99
C GLU A 163 11.03 -2.98 -16.78
N GLU A 164 10.60 -2.64 -15.56
CA GLU A 164 11.12 -3.25 -14.33
C GLU A 164 10.67 -4.72 -14.22
N ILE A 165 9.43 -5.01 -14.58
CA ILE A 165 8.92 -6.40 -14.64
C ILE A 165 9.75 -7.25 -15.60
N LEU A 166 10.14 -6.73 -16.76
CA LEU A 166 10.97 -7.48 -17.70
C LEU A 166 12.42 -7.69 -17.23
N LYS A 167 12.92 -6.86 -16.33
CA LYS A 167 14.24 -7.03 -15.72
C LYS A 167 14.20 -8.06 -14.58
N ASP A 168 13.17 -8.00 -13.75
CA ASP A 168 13.00 -8.87 -12.58
C ASP A 168 11.52 -9.26 -12.39
N PRO A 169 11.04 -10.29 -13.09
CA PRO A 169 9.63 -10.64 -13.08
C PRO A 169 9.15 -11.25 -11.76
N MET A 170 10.06 -11.60 -10.85
CA MET A 170 9.72 -12.15 -9.53
C MET A 170 9.54 -11.08 -8.45
N ASN A 171 10.03 -9.85 -8.68
CA ASN A 171 9.96 -8.76 -7.70
C ASN A 171 9.21 -7.55 -8.27
N TRP A 172 8.00 -7.32 -7.76
CA TRP A 172 7.12 -6.27 -8.24
C TRP A 172 7.20 -5.05 -7.32
N TYR A 173 7.48 -3.90 -7.92
CA TYR A 173 7.52 -2.60 -7.25
C TYR A 173 6.33 -1.77 -7.75
N PRO A 174 5.21 -1.72 -7.00
CA PRO A 174 4.06 -0.93 -7.39
C PRO A 174 4.42 0.55 -7.50
N LEU A 175 4.13 1.14 -8.67
CA LEU A 175 4.08 2.59 -8.88
C LEU A 175 2.85 3.19 -8.18
N LYS A 176 1.75 2.44 -8.17
CA LYS A 176 0.54 2.72 -7.39
C LYS A 176 0.05 1.45 -6.71
N ASP A 177 -0.35 1.57 -5.46
CA ASP A 177 -0.81 0.46 -4.63
C ASP A 177 -2.23 0.76 -4.12
N TYR A 178 -3.21 0.04 -4.67
CA TYR A 178 -4.62 0.11 -4.26
C TYR A 178 -5.08 -1.21 -3.62
N PHE A 179 -4.14 -2.03 -3.14
CA PHE A 179 -4.50 -3.14 -2.26
C PHE A 179 -4.89 -2.61 -0.87
N LYS A 180 -5.53 -3.48 -0.08
CA LYS A 180 -5.82 -3.13 1.32
C LYS A 180 -4.52 -2.74 2.03
N PRO A 181 -4.52 -1.66 2.82
CA PRO A 181 -3.38 -1.28 3.66
C PRO A 181 -2.96 -2.46 4.54
N PHE A 182 -1.66 -2.55 4.83
CA PHE A 182 -1.14 -3.56 5.74
C PHE A 182 -0.20 -2.94 6.77
N SER A 183 -0.15 -3.59 7.92
CA SER A 183 0.76 -3.27 9.01
C SER A 183 1.82 -4.36 9.10
N CYS A 184 3.09 -3.98 9.24
CA CYS A 184 4.19 -4.94 9.31
C CYS A 184 4.25 -5.61 10.70
N THR A 185 5.00 -6.71 10.83
CA THR A 185 5.11 -7.48 12.08
C THR A 185 5.58 -6.63 13.26
N ARG A 186 6.49 -5.68 13.03
CA ARG A 186 6.94 -4.74 14.07
C ARG A 186 5.78 -3.86 14.54
N CYS A 187 5.08 -3.20 13.61
CA CYS A 187 3.95 -2.33 13.93
C CYS A 187 2.79 -3.10 14.61
N GLU A 188 2.52 -4.34 14.20
CA GLU A 188 1.54 -5.20 14.88
C GLU A 188 1.97 -5.62 16.30
N SER A 189 3.27 -5.80 16.52
CA SER A 189 3.81 -6.10 17.85
C SER A 189 3.71 -4.87 18.75
N ALA A 190 4.16 -3.70 18.26
CA ALA A 190 4.02 -2.41 18.95
C ALA A 190 2.56 -2.10 19.30
N LYS A 191 1.63 -2.36 18.38
CA LYS A 191 0.18 -2.27 18.63
C LYS A 191 -0.25 -3.09 19.83
N ARG A 192 0.16 -4.37 19.89
CA ARG A 192 -0.23 -5.28 20.96
C ARG A 192 0.31 -4.83 22.32
N GLU A 193 1.58 -4.44 22.37
CA GLU A 193 2.23 -3.95 23.59
C GLU A 193 1.59 -2.64 24.06
N PHE A 194 1.32 -1.72 23.14
CA PHE A 194 0.60 -0.49 23.43
C PHE A 194 -0.78 -0.75 24.03
N TRP A 195 -1.58 -1.64 23.44
CA TRP A 195 -2.90 -1.99 24.00
C TRP A 195 -2.81 -2.66 25.37
N HIS A 196 -1.80 -3.51 25.58
CA HIS A 196 -1.53 -4.08 26.91
C HIS A 196 -1.24 -2.98 27.93
N LYS A 197 -0.43 -1.98 27.55
CA LYS A 197 -0.10 -0.84 28.40
C LYS A 197 -1.33 0.02 28.70
N LEU A 198 -2.15 0.32 27.70
CA LEU A 198 -3.42 1.03 27.89
C LEU A 198 -4.34 0.28 28.86
N GLN A 199 -4.42 -1.04 28.74
CA GLN A 199 -5.26 -1.87 29.61
C GLN A 199 -4.76 -1.87 31.06
N GLU A 200 -3.45 -1.93 31.28
CA GLU A 200 -2.85 -1.81 32.62
C GLU A 200 -3.24 -0.48 33.29
N VAL A 201 -3.08 0.63 32.57
CA VAL A 201 -3.42 1.97 33.09
C VAL A 201 -4.93 2.13 33.27
N SER A 202 -5.74 1.58 32.36
CA SER A 202 -7.20 1.52 32.48
C SER A 202 -7.63 0.83 33.77
N ASN A 203 -7.06 -0.35 34.07
CA ASN A 203 -7.35 -1.10 35.29
C ASN A 203 -6.95 -0.33 36.56
N SER A 204 -5.76 0.28 36.57
CA SER A 204 -5.26 1.02 37.74
C SER A 204 -5.97 2.35 38.00
N THR A 205 -6.59 2.95 36.98
CA THR A 205 -7.31 4.23 37.07
C THR A 205 -8.82 4.07 37.15
N GLY A 206 -9.37 2.89 36.81
CA GLY A 206 -10.80 2.65 36.66
C GLY A 206 -11.45 3.40 35.50
N ILE A 207 -10.65 3.89 34.54
CA ILE A 207 -11.13 4.57 33.34
C ILE A 207 -11.27 3.55 32.20
N THR A 208 -12.49 3.36 31.71
CA THR A 208 -12.76 2.46 30.58
C THR A 208 -12.08 2.95 29.30
N LEU A 209 -11.46 2.03 28.56
CA LEU A 209 -10.91 2.34 27.24
C LEU A 209 -12.04 2.52 26.21
N PRO A 210 -12.07 3.65 25.50
CA PRO A 210 -12.99 3.85 24.40
C PRO A 210 -12.63 2.93 23.22
N ARG A 211 -13.64 2.52 22.45
CA ARG A 211 -13.48 1.64 21.28
C ARG A 211 -13.51 2.37 19.94
N GLU A 212 -13.89 3.64 19.96
CA GLU A 212 -14.01 4.54 18.82
C GLU A 212 -13.95 6.00 19.31
N TYR A 213 -13.88 6.96 18.37
CA TYR A 213 -13.86 8.41 18.58
C TYR A 213 -12.64 8.95 19.36
N TYR A 214 -12.44 8.52 20.60
CA TYR A 214 -11.39 9.01 21.50
C TYR A 214 -10.06 8.29 21.29
N ARG A 215 -9.12 8.98 20.64
CA ARG A 215 -7.74 8.53 20.52
C ARG A 215 -7.12 8.54 21.91
N THR A 216 -6.48 7.44 22.30
CA THR A 216 -6.06 7.24 23.69
C THR A 216 -4.59 6.88 23.75
N THR A 217 -3.87 7.51 24.68
CA THR A 217 -2.49 7.15 25.03
C THR A 217 -2.29 7.24 26.55
N THR A 218 -1.19 6.70 27.04
CA THR A 218 -0.68 6.96 28.38
C THR A 218 0.04 8.31 28.44
N TYR A 219 0.06 8.91 29.63
CA TYR A 219 0.84 10.10 29.95
C TYR A 219 1.20 10.13 31.44
N ARG A 220 2.35 10.71 31.79
CA ARG A 220 2.73 10.95 33.19
C ARG A 220 2.16 12.28 33.65
N CYS A 221 1.23 12.26 34.61
CA CYS A 221 0.59 13.47 35.12
C CYS A 221 1.63 14.52 35.56
N TRP A 222 1.56 15.74 35.02
CA TRP A 222 2.59 16.76 35.28
C TRP A 222 2.72 17.10 36.77
N LYS A 223 1.64 16.96 37.55
CA LYS A 223 1.59 17.29 38.99
C LYS A 223 1.99 16.12 39.88
N CYS A 224 1.29 14.99 39.79
CA CYS A 224 1.49 13.85 40.71
C CYS A 224 2.38 12.74 40.15
N LYS A 225 2.84 12.87 38.89
CA LYS A 225 3.75 11.95 38.17
C LYS A 225 3.24 10.53 37.93
N LYS A 226 2.07 10.16 38.48
CA LYS A 226 1.39 8.91 38.15
C LYS A 226 1.04 8.84 36.68
N GLU A 227 1.20 7.65 36.11
CA GLU A 227 0.77 7.34 34.76
C GLU A 227 -0.76 7.26 34.69
N ILE A 228 -1.33 7.85 33.64
CA ILE A 228 -2.77 7.99 33.45
C ILE A 228 -3.11 7.84 31.96
N LEU A 229 -4.38 7.60 31.66
CA LEU A 229 -4.90 7.73 30.30
C LEU A 229 -5.21 9.19 29.99
N VAL A 230 -4.84 9.62 28.78
CA VAL A 230 -5.24 10.90 28.19
C VAL A 230 -5.87 10.66 26.82
N PHE A 231 -6.79 11.53 26.47
CA PHE A 231 -7.69 11.35 25.33
C PHE A 231 -7.63 12.56 24.41
N ASP A 232 -7.48 12.31 23.12
CA ASP A 232 -7.72 13.27 22.05
C ASP A 232 -8.99 12.88 21.29
N TRP A 233 -9.65 13.85 20.66
CA TRP A 233 -10.84 13.62 19.83
C TRP A 233 -10.90 14.63 18.69
N PRO A 234 -11.60 14.31 17.58
CA PRO A 234 -11.75 15.22 16.45
C PRO A 234 -12.23 16.60 16.90
N GLY A 235 -11.51 17.65 16.50
CA GLY A 235 -11.80 19.03 16.87
C GLY A 235 -11.38 19.46 18.29
N ASN A 236 -10.82 18.60 19.15
CA ASN A 236 -10.38 18.97 20.52
C ASN A 236 -9.41 20.16 20.57
N ARG A 237 -8.66 20.39 19.49
CA ARG A 237 -7.76 21.55 19.36
C ARG A 237 -8.52 22.87 19.16
N ASP A 238 -9.75 22.81 18.67
CA ASP A 238 -10.68 23.91 18.61
C ASP A 238 -11.38 24.07 19.96
N ARG A 239 -11.19 25.22 20.60
CA ARG A 239 -11.60 25.46 22.00
C ARG A 239 -13.09 25.25 22.30
N ASN A 240 -13.92 25.15 21.26
CA ASN A 240 -15.37 25.00 21.34
C ASN A 240 -15.86 23.57 21.06
N ALA A 241 -14.97 22.64 20.68
CA ALA A 241 -15.39 21.27 20.40
C ALA A 241 -15.88 20.58 21.67
N THR A 242 -17.14 20.17 21.64
CA THR A 242 -17.74 19.40 22.74
C THR A 242 -17.45 17.92 22.51
N PRO A 243 -16.86 17.21 23.48
CA PRO A 243 -16.61 15.77 23.38
C PRO A 243 -17.94 14.99 23.29
N ASN A 244 -18.00 14.00 22.41
CA ASN A 244 -19.17 13.10 22.26
C ASN A 244 -19.43 12.24 23.50
N GLU A 245 -20.58 11.59 23.56
CA GLU A 245 -20.87 10.57 24.59
C GLU A 245 -20.76 9.16 23.97
N PRO A 246 -20.35 8.12 24.73
CA PRO A 246 -20.01 8.14 26.16
C PRO A 246 -18.61 8.70 26.42
N ARG A 247 -18.54 9.76 27.23
CA ARG A 247 -17.28 10.43 27.52
C ARG A 247 -16.48 9.73 28.62
N PRO A 248 -15.16 9.51 28.44
CA PRO A 248 -14.28 9.09 29.51
C PRO A 248 -14.42 10.01 30.74
N LYS A 249 -14.56 9.43 31.94
CA LYS A 249 -14.80 10.18 33.19
C LYS A 249 -13.68 11.17 33.56
N SER A 250 -12.48 10.96 33.02
CA SER A 250 -11.33 11.86 33.17
C SER A 250 -11.40 13.08 32.25
N ILE A 251 -12.30 13.15 31.27
CA ILE A 251 -12.56 14.36 30.49
C ILE A 251 -13.67 15.17 31.18
N GLN A 252 -13.30 16.36 31.66
CA GLN A 252 -14.17 17.18 32.51
C GLN A 252 -14.12 18.65 32.08
N TYR A 253 -15.25 19.34 32.20
CA TYR A 253 -15.34 20.77 31.95
C TYR A 253 -14.76 21.55 33.14
N ARG A 254 -13.59 22.16 32.95
CA ARG A 254 -12.80 22.76 34.04
C ARG A 254 -12.28 24.15 33.66
N TYR A 255 -12.20 25.03 34.66
CA TYR A 255 -11.55 26.34 34.52
C TYR A 255 -10.03 26.18 34.64
N SER A 256 -9.28 26.77 33.71
CA SER A 256 -7.82 26.84 33.80
C SER A 256 -7.38 28.27 34.04
N SER A 257 -6.63 28.49 35.12
CA SER A 257 -6.05 29.79 35.45
C SER A 257 -5.05 30.28 34.39
N THR A 258 -4.37 29.35 33.70
CA THR A 258 -3.39 29.66 32.66
C THR A 258 -4.06 30.25 31.42
N VAL A 259 -5.17 29.68 30.96
CA VAL A 259 -5.89 30.14 29.76
C VAL A 259 -7.09 31.03 30.06
N LYS A 260 -7.40 31.25 31.34
CA LYS A 260 -8.46 32.12 31.87
C LYS A 260 -9.89 31.84 31.37
N HIS A 261 -10.20 30.60 30.97
CA HIS A 261 -11.56 30.17 30.60
C HIS A 261 -11.81 28.70 30.98
N LYS A 262 -13.08 28.27 30.87
CA LYS A 262 -13.48 26.86 31.01
C LYS A 262 -13.43 26.16 29.66
N TYR A 263 -12.95 24.93 29.64
CA TYR A 263 -12.97 24.07 28.47
C TYR A 263 -13.01 22.60 28.90
N TRP A 264 -13.34 21.71 27.97
CA TRP A 264 -13.25 20.26 28.19
C TRP A 264 -11.79 19.85 28.19
N ALA A 265 -11.34 19.29 29.31
CA ALA A 265 -9.93 18.94 29.48
C ALA A 265 -9.79 17.54 30.05
N ASN A 266 -8.68 16.89 29.69
CA ASN A 266 -8.21 15.72 30.41
C ASN A 266 -7.87 16.11 31.86
N THR A 267 -8.21 15.24 32.81
CA THR A 267 -7.93 15.43 34.24
C THR A 267 -7.34 14.15 34.82
N CYS A 268 -6.36 14.31 35.71
CA CYS A 268 -5.73 13.17 36.37
C CYS A 268 -6.72 12.46 37.31
N PRO A 269 -6.97 11.14 37.16
CA PRO A 269 -7.86 10.40 38.05
C PRO A 269 -7.42 10.42 39.53
N TYR A 270 -6.12 10.59 39.79
CA TYR A 270 -5.56 10.58 41.15
C TYR A 270 -5.62 11.95 41.84
N CYS A 271 -5.05 12.98 41.21
CA CYS A 271 -4.91 14.32 41.83
C CYS A 271 -5.89 15.36 41.28
N ARG A 272 -6.74 14.98 40.32
CA ARG A 272 -7.78 15.81 39.68
C ARG A 272 -7.27 17.03 38.92
N GLN A 273 -5.95 17.16 38.75
CA GLN A 273 -5.36 18.29 38.03
C GLN A 273 -5.59 18.18 36.52
N ILE A 274 -5.93 19.31 35.90
CA ILE A 274 -6.04 19.46 34.45
C ILE A 274 -4.72 19.06 33.77
N GLN A 275 -4.80 18.18 32.77
CA GLN A 275 -3.73 17.87 31.83
C GLN A 275 -4.09 18.57 30.52
N GLY A 276 -3.76 19.86 30.45
CA GLY A 276 -4.20 20.72 29.36
C GLY A 276 -3.45 20.46 28.05
N ASN A 277 -3.96 21.02 26.96
CA ASN A 277 -3.46 20.82 25.60
C ASN A 277 -1.95 21.08 25.44
N PHE A 278 -1.37 22.02 26.19
CA PHE A 278 0.08 22.25 26.19
C PHE A 278 0.88 20.98 26.56
N PHE A 279 0.53 20.35 27.68
CA PHE A 279 1.21 19.13 28.14
C PHE A 279 0.99 17.94 27.22
N MET A 280 -0.15 17.90 26.54
CA MET A 280 -0.48 16.79 25.66
C MET A 280 0.11 16.96 24.25
N PHE A 281 0.04 18.14 23.66
CA PHE A 281 0.34 18.33 22.23
C PHE A 281 1.64 19.10 21.98
N SER A 282 2.23 19.73 23.00
CA SER A 282 3.41 20.59 22.87
C SER A 282 4.65 20.07 23.60
N GLU A 283 4.50 19.09 24.50
CA GLU A 283 5.63 18.46 25.21
C GLU A 283 6.18 17.28 24.40
N PRO A 284 7.50 17.22 24.09
CA PRO A 284 8.11 16.13 23.33
C PRO A 284 7.89 14.74 23.91
N ASP A 285 7.78 14.63 25.23
CA ASP A 285 7.58 13.37 25.95
C ASP A 285 6.14 12.83 25.85
N SER A 286 5.22 13.58 25.25
CA SER A 286 3.85 13.14 25.03
C SER A 286 3.72 12.39 23.70
N ASN A 287 3.05 11.25 23.70
CA ASN A 287 2.72 10.52 22.46
C ASN A 287 1.80 11.33 21.52
N PHE A 288 1.12 12.34 22.04
CA PHE A 288 0.34 13.28 21.24
C PHE A 288 1.15 14.46 20.67
N PHE A 289 2.45 14.56 20.95
CA PHE A 289 3.32 15.58 20.39
C PHE A 289 3.36 15.49 18.86
N GLY A 290 2.91 16.55 18.18
CA GLY A 290 2.80 16.54 16.71
C GLY A 290 1.86 15.48 16.14
N PHE A 291 0.99 14.86 16.96
CA PHE A 291 -0.07 13.95 16.52
C PHE A 291 -1.33 14.76 16.17
N GLN A 292 -1.96 14.48 15.04
CA GLN A 292 -3.25 15.05 14.67
C GLN A 292 -4.22 13.90 14.45
N SER A 293 -5.35 13.93 15.17
CA SER A 293 -6.43 12.98 14.95
C SER A 293 -7.10 13.23 13.59
N GLY A 294 -7.43 12.14 12.90
CA GLY A 294 -8.27 12.19 11.72
C GLY A 294 -9.73 12.52 12.04
N GLU A 295 -10.62 12.28 11.08
CA GLU A 295 -12.04 12.54 11.22
C GLU A 295 -12.72 11.56 12.20
N ASP A 296 -13.99 11.81 12.49
CA ASP A 296 -14.85 10.89 13.26
C ASP A 296 -15.32 9.72 12.39
N THR A 297 -14.37 8.84 12.03
CA THR A 297 -14.63 7.59 11.32
C THR A 297 -13.93 6.43 12.03
N VAL A 298 -14.46 5.21 11.85
CA VAL A 298 -13.86 3.99 12.42
C VAL A 298 -12.49 3.74 11.80
N GLU A 299 -12.35 3.99 10.50
CA GLU A 299 -11.10 3.84 9.75
C GLU A 299 -10.01 4.77 10.28
N ASP A 300 -10.31 6.07 10.44
CA ASP A 300 -9.34 7.03 10.98
C ASP A 300 -9.02 6.72 12.44
N TYR A 301 -10.00 6.31 13.25
CA TYR A 301 -9.74 5.90 14.62
C TYR A 301 -8.76 4.72 14.69
N GLN A 302 -8.98 3.70 13.87
CA GLN A 302 -8.10 2.52 13.83
C GLN A 302 -6.69 2.88 13.35
N HIS A 303 -6.59 3.73 12.32
CA HIS A 303 -5.31 4.23 11.82
C HIS A 303 -4.56 5.04 12.89
N ASP A 304 -5.23 5.97 13.52
CA ASP A 304 -4.66 6.83 14.56
C ASP A 304 -4.15 6.04 15.76
N MET A 305 -4.91 5.04 16.22
CA MET A 305 -4.49 4.17 17.32
C MET A 305 -3.27 3.32 16.95
N LEU A 306 -3.10 2.93 15.68
CA LEU A 306 -1.88 2.27 15.19
C LEU A 306 -0.68 3.21 15.18
N VAL A 307 -0.86 4.45 14.73
CA VAL A 307 0.20 5.47 14.72
C VAL A 307 0.66 5.77 16.15
N LEU A 308 -0.27 5.92 17.09
CA LEU A 308 0.04 6.13 18.51
C LEU A 308 0.80 4.94 19.11
N ALA A 309 0.46 3.71 18.72
CA ALA A 309 1.18 2.54 19.18
C ALA A 309 2.65 2.50 18.74
N VAL A 310 2.92 2.83 17.47
CA VAL A 310 4.29 2.88 16.95
C VAL A 310 5.09 4.02 17.58
N ARG A 311 4.45 5.16 17.86
CA ARG A 311 5.07 6.27 18.60
C ARG A 311 5.45 5.86 20.03
N HIS A 312 4.60 5.08 20.69
CA HIS A 312 4.90 4.58 22.04
C HIS A 312 6.08 3.60 22.06
N ASP A 313 6.32 2.83 20.99
CA ASP A 313 7.48 1.91 20.88
C ASP A 313 8.82 2.66 20.68
N THR A 314 8.79 3.91 20.24
CA THR A 314 10.00 4.70 19.95
C THR A 314 10.56 5.50 21.13
N PHE A 315 9.90 5.47 22.30
CA PHE A 315 10.30 6.18 23.52
C PHE A 315 10.48 5.22 24.70
#